data_AF-A0ABD1LSG3-F1
#
_entry.id   AF-A0ABD1LSG3-F1
#
_cell.length_a   1.000
_cell.length_b   1.000
_cell.length_c   1.000
_cell.angle_alpha   90.00
_cell.angle_beta   90.00
_cell.angle_gamma   90.00
#
_symmetry.space_group_name_H-M   'P 1'
#
loop_
_entity.id
_entity.type
_entity.pdbx_description
1 polymer ?
#
loop_
_entity_poly.entity_id
_entity_poly.type
_entity_poly.pdbx_seq_one_letter_code
_entity_poly.pdbx_strand_id
1 'polypeptide(L)'
;MKEVIEQLEDLLSQKDHLGLKNASGVGVKSISGSKVAQKLPSTSLVVESVIYAWVCVSDEFDVFNITRAILEANTGSTDDSRNLEMVQRRLKEKLIGRRFLLVLDDVWNESRNQWKTLQTPLSCGAQGSIVLVTTRSSKVVSIMQSYKTHHLKQLQEDDTWQVFAKHAFQDEKCKGLPLAMETIGCLLRTKSSFSEWHSVLISKIWDFSEEDSKIIPALLLSYYHLPSHLKRCFALVPYFPKIMSLTRRV
;
A
#
# COMPACT_ATOMS: atom_id res chain seq x y z
N MET A 1 -5.31 -5.21 0.99
CA MET A 1 -4.06 -4.90 0.26
C MET A 1 -3.73 -5.95 -0.80
N LYS A 2 -3.72 -7.26 -0.47
CA LYS A 2 -3.63 -8.34 -1.48
C LYS A 2 -4.67 -8.22 -2.59
N GLU A 3 -5.93 -7.94 -2.25
CA GLU A 3 -7.01 -7.80 -3.24
C GLU A 3 -6.81 -6.60 -4.20
N VAL A 4 -6.19 -5.51 -3.74
CA VAL A 4 -5.85 -4.35 -4.58
C VAL A 4 -4.64 -4.65 -5.46
N ILE A 5 -3.65 -5.37 -4.92
CA ILE A 5 -2.47 -5.82 -5.66
C ILE A 5 -2.87 -6.85 -6.72
N GLU A 6 -3.70 -7.85 -6.38
CA GLU A 6 -4.25 -8.84 -7.31
C GLU A 6 -5.13 -8.19 -8.38
N GLN A 7 -5.88 -7.12 -8.04
CA GLN A 7 -6.65 -6.37 -9.03
C GLN A 7 -5.78 -5.46 -9.90
N LEU A 8 -4.72 -4.87 -9.36
CA LEU A 8 -3.70 -4.19 -10.15
C LEU A 8 -2.97 -5.21 -11.05
N GLU A 9 -2.68 -6.41 -10.56
CA GLU A 9 -2.09 -7.52 -11.30
C GLU A 9 -3.05 -8.08 -12.36
N ASP A 10 -4.37 -8.06 -12.14
CA ASP A 10 -5.41 -8.42 -13.10
C ASP A 10 -5.56 -7.35 -14.20
N LEU A 11 -5.60 -6.06 -13.81
CA LEU A 11 -5.53 -4.92 -14.75
C LEU A 11 -4.23 -4.93 -15.55
N LEU A 12 -3.11 -5.30 -14.91
CA LEU A 12 -1.82 -5.55 -15.55
C LEU A 12 -1.76 -6.90 -16.26
N SER A 13 -2.71 -7.83 -16.09
CA SER A 13 -2.79 -9.12 -16.80
C SER A 13 -3.68 -9.04 -18.04
N GLN A 14 -4.56 -8.05 -18.13
CA GLN A 14 -5.20 -7.62 -19.37
C GLN A 14 -4.22 -6.92 -20.35
N LYS A 15 -2.91 -6.88 -20.00
CA LYS A 15 -1.77 -6.38 -20.80
C LYS A 15 -1.71 -6.88 -22.24
N ASP A 16 -2.15 -8.10 -22.52
CA ASP A 16 -2.10 -8.68 -23.87
C ASP A 16 -3.20 -8.13 -24.80
N HIS A 17 -4.38 -7.78 -24.26
CA HIS A 17 -5.42 -7.04 -24.99
C HIS A 17 -5.10 -5.55 -25.13
N LEU A 18 -4.25 -5.06 -24.24
CA LEU A 18 -3.82 -3.68 -24.19
C LEU A 18 -2.49 -3.47 -24.95
N GLY A 19 -1.73 -4.49 -25.35
CA GLY A 19 -0.46 -4.35 -26.09
C GLY A 19 0.76 -3.94 -25.24
N LEU A 20 0.75 -4.19 -23.93
CA LEU A 20 1.85 -3.88 -23.01
C LEU A 20 2.74 -5.14 -22.85
N LYS A 21 3.99 -5.10 -23.29
CA LYS A 21 4.96 -6.20 -23.05
C LYS A 21 5.82 -5.92 -21.82
N ASN A 22 6.10 -6.98 -21.06
CA ASN A 22 6.88 -6.94 -19.82
C ASN A 22 8.28 -6.33 -20.05
N ALA A 23 8.61 -5.27 -19.31
CA ALA A 23 10.00 -4.91 -19.05
C ALA A 23 10.54 -5.89 -18.00
N SER A 24 11.17 -6.97 -18.47
CA SER A 24 11.92 -7.88 -17.61
C SER A 24 13.33 -7.31 -17.38
N GLY A 25 13.68 -7.09 -16.11
CA GLY A 25 15.00 -7.43 -15.59
C GLY A 25 15.90 -6.27 -15.19
N VAL A 26 16.30 -6.25 -13.92
CA VAL A 26 17.71 -6.50 -13.54
C VAL A 26 17.73 -7.36 -12.28
N GLY A 27 18.20 -8.59 -12.43
CA GLY A 27 18.78 -9.37 -11.34
C GLY A 27 20.23 -8.92 -11.12
N VAL A 28 20.62 -8.82 -9.86
CA VAL A 28 22.02 -8.65 -9.44
C VAL A 28 22.77 -9.94 -9.80
N LYS A 29 23.77 -9.85 -10.68
CA LYS A 29 24.66 -10.97 -11.03
C LYS A 29 26.07 -10.68 -10.51
N SER A 30 26.56 -11.58 -9.68
CA SER A 30 27.94 -11.62 -9.21
C SER A 30 28.94 -11.94 -10.33
N ILE A 31 30.16 -11.49 -10.08
CA ILE A 31 31.38 -11.50 -10.90
C ILE A 31 31.86 -12.93 -11.23
N SER A 32 32.11 -13.23 -12.50
CA SER A 32 33.40 -13.75 -13.04
C SER A 32 33.26 -14.30 -14.48
N GLY A 33 34.32 -14.17 -15.28
CA GLY A 33 34.63 -15.08 -16.40
C GLY A 33 34.29 -14.65 -17.82
N SER A 34 35.33 -14.46 -18.63
CA SER A 34 35.39 -14.02 -20.04
C SER A 34 34.81 -15.00 -21.09
N LYS A 35 34.29 -14.48 -22.23
CA LYS A 35 34.69 -14.75 -23.66
C LYS A 35 33.56 -14.58 -24.70
N VAL A 36 33.88 -13.76 -25.71
CA VAL A 36 33.56 -13.81 -27.17
C VAL A 36 32.10 -13.75 -27.67
N ALA A 37 31.94 -12.87 -28.67
CA ALA A 37 30.76 -12.42 -29.39
C ALA A 37 30.04 -13.47 -30.26
N GLN A 38 28.72 -13.29 -30.41
CA GLN A 38 28.03 -13.42 -31.70
C GLN A 38 27.01 -12.29 -31.87
N LYS A 39 27.11 -11.62 -33.02
CA LYS A 39 26.30 -10.49 -33.48
C LYS A 39 25.19 -11.05 -34.36
N LEU A 40 23.92 -10.75 -34.07
CA LEU A 40 22.81 -10.83 -35.04
C LEU A 40 21.62 -9.98 -34.54
N PRO A 41 20.69 -9.60 -35.41
CA PRO A 41 20.64 -8.32 -36.12
C PRO A 41 19.77 -7.29 -35.40
N SER A 42 20.16 -6.03 -35.56
CA SER A 42 19.41 -4.84 -35.15
C SER A 42 18.01 -4.82 -35.78
N THR A 43 16.98 -5.07 -34.98
CA THR A 43 15.66 -4.47 -35.21
C THR A 43 15.46 -3.43 -34.12
N SER A 44 15.58 -2.16 -34.49
CA SER A 44 15.22 -1.03 -33.63
C SER A 44 13.70 -1.03 -33.40
N LEU A 45 13.22 -1.91 -32.55
CA LEU A 45 11.92 -1.76 -31.93
C LEU A 45 12.12 -0.73 -30.83
N VAL A 46 11.79 0.52 -31.15
CA VAL A 46 11.65 1.58 -30.14
C VAL A 46 10.72 1.00 -29.07
N VAL A 47 11.26 0.70 -27.90
CA VAL A 47 10.46 0.32 -26.74
C VAL A 47 9.59 1.55 -26.45
N GLU A 48 8.31 1.50 -26.79
CA GLU A 48 7.35 2.53 -26.39
C GLU A 48 7.36 2.58 -24.86
N SER A 49 8.09 3.54 -24.30
CA SER A 49 8.16 3.74 -22.86
C SER A 49 6.79 4.18 -22.37
N VAL A 50 6.10 3.33 -21.62
CA VAL A 50 4.84 3.67 -20.97
C VAL A 50 5.14 4.69 -19.88
N ILE A 51 4.44 5.82 -19.93
CA ILE A 51 4.59 6.90 -18.97
C ILE A 51 3.86 6.51 -17.68
N TYR A 52 4.50 6.65 -16.53
CA TYR A 52 3.91 6.35 -15.23
C TYR A 52 4.06 7.54 -14.29
N ALA A 53 2.95 7.96 -13.68
CA ALA A 53 2.95 9.00 -12.66
C ALA A 53 1.96 8.65 -11.53
N TRP A 54 2.38 8.88 -10.29
CA TRP A 54 1.52 8.84 -9.10
C TRP A 54 1.51 10.23 -8.47
N VAL A 55 0.32 10.83 -8.38
CA VAL A 55 0.13 12.14 -7.75
C VAL A 55 -0.90 12.00 -6.63
N CYS A 56 -0.49 12.31 -5.40
CA CYS A 56 -1.40 12.49 -4.29
C CYS A 56 -2.04 13.88 -4.41
N VAL A 57 -3.37 13.94 -4.42
CA VAL A 57 -4.10 15.19 -4.59
C VAL A 57 -4.34 15.81 -3.22
N SER A 58 -3.80 17.00 -3.00
CA SER A 58 -4.00 17.76 -1.77
C SER A 58 -5.47 18.13 -1.55
N ASP A 59 -5.83 18.45 -0.31
CA ASP A 59 -7.16 18.94 0.08
C ASP A 59 -7.59 20.15 -0.78
N GLU A 60 -6.66 21.04 -1.09
CA GLU A 60 -6.87 22.09 -2.09
C GLU A 60 -6.67 21.51 -3.50
N PHE A 61 -7.78 21.37 -4.23
CA PHE A 61 -7.76 20.90 -5.61
C PHE A 61 -7.34 22.02 -6.57
N ASP A 62 -6.04 22.19 -6.70
CA ASP A 62 -5.46 23.12 -7.67
C ASP A 62 -5.05 22.37 -8.94
N VAL A 63 -5.84 22.56 -10.01
CA VAL A 63 -5.60 21.94 -11.32
C VAL A 63 -4.20 22.26 -11.85
N PHE A 64 -3.67 23.45 -11.58
CA PHE A 64 -2.35 23.85 -12.03
C PHE A 64 -1.26 23.04 -11.32
N ASN A 65 -1.32 22.95 -9.99
CA ASN A 65 -0.33 22.19 -9.21
C ASN A 65 -0.43 20.69 -9.48
N ILE A 66 -1.64 20.14 -9.63
CA ILE A 66 -1.83 18.74 -9.99
C ILE A 66 -1.24 18.47 -11.39
N THR A 67 -1.56 19.30 -12.39
CA THR A 67 -1.03 19.12 -13.76
C THR A 67 0.50 19.22 -13.76
N ARG A 68 1.07 20.14 -12.96
CA ARG A 68 2.52 20.28 -12.80
C ARG A 68 3.14 19.05 -12.15
N ALA A 69 2.58 18.54 -11.06
CA ALA A 69 3.07 17.35 -10.40
C ALA A 69 3.08 16.13 -11.34
N ILE A 70 2.05 15.99 -12.18
CA ILE A 70 2.02 14.95 -13.22
C ILE A 70 3.17 15.14 -14.22
N LEU A 71 3.38 16.37 -14.70
CA LEU A 71 4.46 16.65 -15.65
C LEU A 71 5.84 16.38 -15.04
N GLU A 72 6.09 16.84 -13.82
CA GLU A 72 7.36 16.70 -13.11
C GLU A 72 7.69 15.25 -12.78
N ALA A 73 6.68 14.44 -12.43
CA ALA A 73 6.84 12.99 -12.23
C ALA A 73 7.35 12.28 -13.50
N ASN A 74 7.08 12.85 -14.68
CA ASN A 74 7.46 12.28 -15.97
C ASN A 74 8.78 12.83 -16.52
N THR A 75 9.23 14.00 -16.07
CA THR A 75 10.48 14.64 -16.52
C THR A 75 11.64 14.42 -15.54
N GLY A 76 11.37 14.17 -14.27
CA GLY A 76 12.40 14.11 -13.23
C GLY A 76 13.07 15.46 -12.95
N SER A 77 12.48 16.55 -13.46
CA SER A 77 12.96 17.92 -13.31
C SER A 77 11.79 18.84 -12.96
N THR A 78 12.06 19.90 -12.22
CA THR A 78 11.07 20.93 -11.91
C THR A 78 10.59 21.63 -13.18
N ASP A 79 9.30 21.96 -13.23
CA ASP A 79 8.67 22.64 -14.35
C ASP A 79 8.55 24.15 -14.08
N ASP A 80 9.08 24.95 -15.00
CA ASP A 80 9.11 26.42 -14.92
C ASP A 80 7.82 27.09 -15.44
N SER A 81 6.74 26.33 -15.66
CA SER A 81 5.48 26.92 -16.14
C SER A 81 4.89 27.89 -15.11
N ARG A 82 4.45 29.04 -15.60
CA ARG A 82 3.89 30.13 -14.78
C ARG A 82 2.38 30.10 -14.69
N ASN A 83 1.72 29.35 -15.57
CA ASN A 83 0.26 29.27 -15.64
C ASN A 83 -0.23 27.90 -16.13
N LEU A 84 -1.53 27.67 -15.98
CA LEU A 84 -2.19 26.42 -16.30
C LEU A 84 -2.04 26.02 -17.79
N GLU A 85 -2.15 26.97 -18.70
CA GLU A 85 -2.10 26.72 -20.14
C GLU A 85 -0.73 26.21 -20.57
N MET A 86 0.35 26.79 -20.03
CA MET A 86 1.71 26.37 -20.30
C MET A 86 1.97 24.93 -19.84
N VAL A 87 1.59 24.60 -18.61
CA VAL A 87 1.83 23.27 -18.04
C VAL A 87 0.96 22.20 -18.72
N GLN A 88 -0.30 22.52 -19.05
CA GLN A 88 -1.19 21.61 -19.78
C GLN A 88 -0.69 21.35 -21.20
N ARG A 89 -0.19 22.38 -21.91
CA ARG A 89 0.40 22.20 -23.23
C ARG A 89 1.61 21.27 -23.19
N ARG A 90 2.53 21.49 -22.25
CA ARG A 90 3.74 20.64 -22.09
C ARG A 90 3.38 19.21 -21.72
N LEU A 91 2.43 19.02 -20.81
CA LEU A 91 1.94 17.69 -20.48
C LEU A 91 1.33 17.00 -21.70
N LYS A 92 0.48 17.70 -22.45
CA LYS A 92 -0.13 17.18 -23.67
C LYS A 92 0.92 16.74 -24.70
N GLU A 93 1.95 17.57 -24.94
CA GLU A 93 3.07 17.25 -25.84
C GLU A 93 3.85 16.01 -25.40
N LYS A 94 3.92 15.74 -24.09
CA LYS A 94 4.54 14.52 -23.55
C LYS A 94 3.67 13.28 -23.70
N LEU A 95 2.35 13.43 -23.60
CA LEU A 95 1.41 12.32 -23.63
C LEU A 95 0.94 11.93 -25.05
N ILE A 96 1.03 12.86 -26.02
CA ILE A 96 0.48 12.64 -27.36
C ILE A 96 1.08 11.40 -28.03
N GLY A 97 0.20 10.50 -28.48
CA GLY A 97 0.60 9.26 -29.15
C GLY A 97 1.33 8.27 -28.24
N ARG A 98 1.39 8.51 -26.93
CA ARG A 98 2.02 7.61 -25.96
C ARG A 98 1.00 7.00 -25.03
N ARG A 99 1.35 5.83 -24.52
CA ARG A 99 0.57 5.14 -23.51
C ARG A 99 1.01 5.56 -22.12
N PHE A 100 0.06 5.77 -21.23
CA PHE A 100 0.35 6.16 -19.86
C PHE A 100 -0.54 5.46 -18.83
N LEU A 101 0.00 5.31 -17.63
CA LEU A 101 -0.73 4.95 -16.43
C LEU A 101 -0.55 6.09 -15.41
N LEU A 102 -1.63 6.81 -15.14
CA LEU A 102 -1.67 7.89 -14.18
C LEU A 102 -2.49 7.47 -12.97
N VAL A 103 -1.92 7.58 -11.77
CA VAL A 103 -2.63 7.38 -10.49
C VAL A 103 -2.86 8.74 -9.84
N LEU A 104 -4.12 9.13 -9.66
CA LEU A 104 -4.52 10.28 -8.86
C LEU A 104 -5.07 9.77 -7.53
N ASP A 105 -4.27 9.89 -6.49
CA ASP A 105 -4.57 9.32 -5.18
C ASP A 105 -5.28 10.34 -4.28
N ASP A 106 -6.27 9.84 -3.53
CA ASP A 106 -7.07 10.55 -2.53
C ASP A 106 -7.79 11.82 -3.03
N VAL A 107 -8.59 11.70 -4.09
CA VAL A 107 -9.26 12.87 -4.68
C VAL A 107 -10.61 13.19 -4.04
N TRP A 108 -10.81 14.43 -3.59
CA TRP A 108 -12.03 14.87 -2.91
C TRP A 108 -12.89 15.89 -3.70
N ASN A 109 -12.37 16.47 -4.77
CA ASN A 109 -13.03 17.59 -5.45
C ASN A 109 -14.26 17.16 -6.27
N GLU A 110 -15.41 17.77 -5.95
CA GLU A 110 -16.70 17.50 -6.59
C GLU A 110 -17.07 18.52 -7.69
N SER A 111 -16.11 19.35 -8.13
CA SER A 111 -16.32 20.31 -9.22
C SER A 111 -16.09 19.66 -10.58
N ARG A 112 -17.20 19.41 -11.30
CA ARG A 112 -17.17 18.90 -12.68
C ARG A 112 -16.32 19.76 -13.61
N ASN A 113 -16.33 21.08 -13.44
CA ASN A 113 -15.58 22.00 -14.29
C ASN A 113 -14.06 21.84 -14.08
N GLN A 114 -13.61 21.77 -12.83
CA GLN A 114 -12.19 21.60 -12.53
C GLN A 114 -11.69 20.23 -13.00
N TRP A 115 -12.51 19.18 -12.87
CA TRP A 115 -12.22 17.86 -13.43
C TRP A 115 -12.07 17.86 -14.95
N LYS A 116 -13.01 18.51 -15.66
CA LYS A 116 -12.94 18.64 -17.12
C LYS A 116 -11.67 19.38 -17.55
N THR A 117 -11.29 20.42 -16.81
CA THR A 117 -10.04 21.14 -17.05
C THR A 117 -8.82 20.24 -16.83
N LEU A 118 -8.77 19.47 -15.73
CA LEU A 118 -7.66 18.54 -15.45
C LEU A 118 -7.53 17.43 -16.51
N GLN A 119 -8.66 16.92 -17.03
CA GLN A 119 -8.68 15.86 -18.04
C GLN A 119 -8.26 16.33 -19.44
N THR A 120 -8.29 17.64 -19.70
CA THR A 120 -8.02 18.21 -21.04
C THR A 120 -6.69 17.72 -21.63
N PRO A 121 -5.53 17.82 -20.95
CA PRO A 121 -4.26 17.30 -21.48
C PRO A 121 -4.19 15.77 -21.58
N LEU A 122 -4.99 15.03 -20.82
CA LEU A 122 -4.95 13.56 -20.75
C LEU A 122 -5.66 12.88 -21.93
N SER A 123 -6.54 13.62 -22.62
CA SER A 123 -7.35 13.13 -23.74
C SER A 123 -6.56 12.77 -25.02
N CYS A 124 -5.26 13.07 -25.06
CA CYS A 124 -4.41 12.86 -26.25
C CYS A 124 -3.56 11.58 -26.23
N GLY A 125 -3.72 10.75 -25.20
CA GLY A 125 -2.99 9.49 -25.07
C GLY A 125 -3.33 8.48 -26.17
N ALA A 126 -2.39 7.56 -26.41
CA ALA A 126 -2.64 6.38 -27.24
C ALA A 126 -3.66 5.44 -26.60
N GLN A 127 -4.23 4.53 -27.41
CA GLN A 127 -5.18 3.54 -26.93
C GLN A 127 -4.58 2.69 -25.80
N GLY A 128 -5.39 2.45 -24.77
CA GLY A 128 -4.97 1.69 -23.59
C GLY A 128 -4.20 2.52 -22.54
N SER A 129 -4.23 3.86 -22.63
CA SER A 129 -3.87 4.74 -21.51
C SER A 129 -4.93 4.68 -20.42
N ILE A 130 -4.49 4.69 -19.15
CA ILE A 130 -5.34 4.51 -17.97
C ILE A 130 -5.10 5.66 -17.00
N VAL A 131 -6.20 6.23 -16.49
CA VAL A 131 -6.20 7.12 -15.31
C VAL A 131 -6.92 6.38 -14.19
N LEU A 132 -6.17 5.98 -13.16
CA LEU A 132 -6.70 5.40 -11.94
C LEU A 132 -6.91 6.52 -10.92
N VAL A 133 -8.10 6.58 -10.34
CA VAL A 133 -8.41 7.55 -9.29
C VAL A 133 -8.89 6.82 -8.05
N THR A 134 -8.30 7.14 -6.91
CA THR A 134 -8.79 6.69 -5.61
C THR A 134 -9.54 7.86 -4.94
N THR A 135 -10.67 7.57 -4.34
CA THR A 135 -11.51 8.59 -3.68
C THR A 135 -12.39 7.93 -2.62
N ARG A 136 -12.75 8.71 -1.60
CA ARG A 136 -13.77 8.35 -0.62
C ARG A 136 -15.16 8.92 -0.96
N SER A 137 -15.26 9.80 -1.97
CA SER A 137 -16.53 10.45 -2.36
C SER A 137 -17.20 9.72 -3.52
N SER A 138 -18.43 9.24 -3.28
CA SER A 138 -19.29 8.65 -4.32
C SER A 138 -19.70 9.67 -5.40
N LYS A 139 -19.69 10.97 -5.08
CA LYS A 139 -19.97 12.02 -6.05
C LYS A 139 -18.81 12.21 -7.02
N VAL A 140 -17.56 12.11 -6.55
CA VAL A 140 -16.37 12.14 -7.43
C VAL A 140 -16.45 11.02 -8.47
N VAL A 141 -16.79 9.80 -8.04
CA VAL A 141 -17.03 8.66 -8.94
C VAL A 141 -18.09 8.99 -10.00
N SER A 142 -19.20 9.62 -9.58
CA SER A 142 -20.29 10.01 -10.49
C SER A 142 -19.88 11.10 -11.49
N ILE A 143 -19.01 12.03 -11.09
CA ILE A 143 -18.49 13.10 -11.94
C ILE A 143 -17.51 12.55 -12.97
N MET A 144 -16.65 11.63 -12.54
CA MET A 144 -15.63 11.00 -13.38
C MET A 144 -16.20 10.27 -14.59
N GLN A 145 -17.43 9.75 -14.48
CA GLN A 145 -18.02 8.87 -15.49
C GLN A 145 -17.05 7.74 -15.87
N SER A 146 -16.44 7.14 -14.85
CA SER A 146 -15.41 6.12 -15.03
C SER A 146 -15.97 4.90 -15.75
N TYR A 147 -15.15 4.29 -16.61
CA TYR A 147 -15.51 3.04 -17.29
C TYR A 147 -15.69 1.89 -16.29
N LYS A 148 -14.91 1.87 -15.20
CA LYS A 148 -14.95 0.85 -14.15
C LYS A 148 -14.80 1.52 -12.80
N THR A 149 -15.66 1.15 -11.85
CA THR A 149 -15.59 1.59 -10.45
C THR A 149 -15.38 0.36 -9.57
N HIS A 150 -14.42 0.47 -8.65
CA HIS A 150 -14.16 -0.56 -7.65
C HIS A 150 -14.41 0.00 -6.26
N HIS A 151 -15.36 -0.60 -5.54
CA HIS A 151 -15.59 -0.29 -4.14
C HIS A 151 -14.69 -1.16 -3.27
N LEU A 152 -13.65 -0.54 -2.70
CA LEU A 152 -12.81 -1.21 -1.71
C LEU A 152 -13.68 -1.54 -0.49
N LYS A 153 -13.72 -2.81 -0.12
CA LYS A 153 -14.38 -3.25 1.10
C LYS A 153 -13.54 -2.84 2.30
N GLN A 154 -14.22 -2.49 3.39
CA GLN A 154 -13.56 -2.35 4.67
C GLN A 154 -12.89 -3.67 5.04
N LEU A 155 -11.66 -3.59 5.56
CA LEU A 155 -10.99 -4.76 6.10
C LEU A 155 -11.83 -5.34 7.24
N GLN A 156 -11.84 -6.67 7.37
CA GLN A 156 -12.42 -7.31 8.55
C GLN A 156 -11.65 -6.85 9.81
N GLU A 157 -12.31 -6.89 10.97
CA GLU A 157 -11.72 -6.40 12.22
C GLU A 157 -10.38 -7.10 12.53
N ASP A 158 -10.33 -8.42 12.32
CA ASP A 158 -9.13 -9.23 12.53
C ASP A 158 -7.97 -8.86 11.58
N ASP A 159 -8.28 -8.57 10.31
CA ASP A 159 -7.28 -8.15 9.32
C ASP A 159 -6.78 -6.72 9.58
N THR A 160 -7.69 -5.84 10.01
CA THR A 160 -7.38 -4.46 10.42
C THR A 160 -6.42 -4.48 11.60
N TRP A 161 -6.71 -5.33 12.58
CA TRP A 161 -5.88 -5.50 13.75
C TRP A 161 -4.49 -6.05 13.41
N GLN A 162 -4.40 -7.04 12.52
CA GLN A 162 -3.12 -7.57 12.05
C GLN A 162 -2.25 -6.50 11.36
N VAL A 163 -2.85 -5.69 10.47
CA VAL A 163 -2.13 -4.61 9.77
C VAL A 163 -1.68 -3.53 10.76
N PHE A 164 -2.56 -3.15 11.69
CA PHE A 164 -2.24 -2.20 12.75
C PHE A 164 -1.10 -2.72 13.64
N ALA A 165 -1.22 -3.95 14.14
CA ALA A 165 -0.22 -4.56 14.99
C ALA A 165 1.13 -4.67 14.26
N LYS A 166 1.14 -5.04 12.98
CA LYS A 166 2.36 -5.10 12.19
C LYS A 166 3.07 -3.74 12.11
N HIS A 167 2.33 -2.65 11.92
CA HIS A 167 2.90 -1.32 11.84
C HIS A 167 3.26 -0.73 13.20
N ALA A 168 2.40 -0.90 14.20
CA ALA A 168 2.58 -0.34 15.54
C ALA A 168 3.68 -1.04 16.32
N PHE A 169 3.89 -2.34 16.08
CA PHE A 169 4.84 -3.16 16.83
C PHE A 169 6.02 -3.64 15.98
N GLN A 170 6.39 -2.90 14.92
CA GLN A 170 7.56 -3.09 14.04
C GLN A 170 8.25 -4.44 14.27
N ASP A 171 8.14 -5.35 13.30
CA ASP A 171 8.54 -6.78 13.25
C ASP A 171 9.60 -7.30 14.26
N GLU A 172 10.49 -6.45 14.76
CA GLU A 172 11.47 -6.65 15.83
C GLU A 172 10.91 -7.17 17.17
N LYS A 173 9.81 -6.62 17.72
CA LYS A 173 9.34 -7.04 19.08
C LYS A 173 8.59 -8.35 19.09
N CYS A 174 7.68 -8.53 18.13
CA CYS A 174 6.91 -9.76 18.01
C CYS A 174 7.60 -10.82 17.14
N LYS A 175 8.77 -10.50 16.55
CA LYS A 175 9.59 -11.39 15.71
C LYS A 175 8.78 -12.07 14.59
N GLY A 176 7.80 -11.37 14.03
CA GLY A 176 6.88 -11.88 13.00
C GLY A 176 5.93 -13.01 13.42
N LEU A 177 5.79 -13.29 14.72
CA LEU A 177 4.95 -14.39 15.22
C LEU A 177 3.48 -13.97 15.33
N PRO A 178 2.55 -14.57 14.56
CA PRO A 178 1.14 -14.17 14.57
C PRO A 178 0.50 -14.19 15.97
N LEU A 179 0.74 -15.25 16.75
CA LEU A 179 0.20 -15.38 18.10
C LEU A 179 0.77 -14.34 19.08
N ALA A 180 2.02 -13.91 18.91
CA ALA A 180 2.60 -12.84 19.72
C ALA A 180 1.92 -11.49 19.43
N MET A 181 1.67 -11.21 18.15
CA MET A 181 0.98 -10.00 17.69
C MET A 181 -0.48 -9.97 18.17
N GLU A 182 -1.18 -11.09 18.05
CA GLU A 182 -2.55 -11.24 18.55
C GLU A 182 -2.62 -11.04 20.07
N THR A 183 -1.70 -11.67 20.81
CA THR A 183 -1.63 -11.58 22.28
C THR A 183 -1.45 -10.14 22.74
N ILE A 184 -0.45 -9.44 22.19
CA ILE A 184 -0.14 -8.06 22.57
C ILE A 184 -1.23 -7.11 22.11
N GLY A 185 -1.86 -7.42 20.99
CA GLY A 185 -2.95 -6.62 20.52
C GLY A 185 -4.21 -6.71 21.37
N CYS A 186 -4.57 -7.92 21.80
CA CYS A 186 -5.60 -8.13 22.80
C CYS A 186 -5.30 -7.36 24.10
N LEU A 187 -4.04 -7.38 24.55
CA LEU A 187 -3.60 -6.60 25.71
C LEU A 187 -3.78 -5.09 25.51
N LEU A 188 -3.34 -4.52 24.37
CA LEU A 188 -3.44 -3.08 24.15
C LEU A 188 -4.88 -2.60 23.99
N ARG A 189 -5.78 -3.45 23.48
CA ARG A 189 -7.22 -3.15 23.45
C ARG A 189 -7.79 -2.88 24.85
N THR A 190 -7.18 -3.40 25.92
CA THR A 190 -7.63 -3.13 27.30
C THR A 190 -7.05 -1.84 27.88
N LYS A 191 -6.25 -1.06 27.12
CA LYS A 191 -5.56 0.14 27.61
C LYS A 191 -6.27 1.39 27.10
N SER A 192 -6.55 2.32 28.02
CA SER A 192 -7.38 3.50 27.78
C SER A 192 -6.58 4.76 27.40
N SER A 193 -5.27 4.77 27.67
CA SER A 193 -4.43 5.94 27.49
C SER A 193 -3.11 5.65 26.78
N PHE A 194 -2.57 6.66 26.09
CA PHE A 194 -1.26 6.56 25.45
C PHE A 194 -0.14 6.19 26.43
N SER A 195 -0.19 6.68 27.67
CA SER A 195 0.80 6.34 28.71
C SER A 195 0.80 4.83 29.03
N GLU A 196 -0.38 4.23 29.15
CA GLU A 196 -0.51 2.78 29.36
C GLU A 196 0.00 1.98 28.16
N TRP A 197 -0.32 2.42 26.94
CA TRP A 197 0.22 1.82 25.71
C TRP A 197 1.74 1.89 25.67
N HIS A 198 2.30 3.07 25.94
CA HIS A 198 3.73 3.32 25.95
C HIS A 198 4.45 2.45 26.99
N SER A 199 3.86 2.28 28.18
CA SER A 199 4.41 1.42 29.24
C SER A 199 4.58 -0.05 28.82
N VAL A 200 3.66 -0.58 28.01
CA VAL A 200 3.76 -1.93 27.44
C VAL A 200 4.87 -1.98 26.40
N LEU A 201 4.99 -0.95 25.57
CA LEU A 201 6.03 -0.87 24.54
C LEU A 201 7.43 -0.80 25.15
N ILE A 202 7.69 0.04 26.15
CA ILE A 202 9.04 0.21 26.73
C ILE A 202 9.37 -0.80 27.83
N SER A 203 8.53 -1.80 28.04
CA SER A 203 8.69 -2.78 29.12
C SER A 203 9.97 -3.58 28.95
N LYS A 204 10.73 -3.73 30.04
CA LYS A 204 11.91 -4.61 30.11
C LYS A 204 11.58 -6.09 29.90
N ILE A 205 10.30 -6.46 29.93
CA ILE A 205 9.86 -7.84 29.65
C ILE A 205 10.19 -8.23 28.21
N TRP A 206 10.28 -7.28 27.29
CA TRP A 206 10.72 -7.53 25.91
C TRP A 206 12.15 -8.06 25.83
N ASP A 207 12.99 -7.74 26.81
CA ASP A 207 14.40 -8.16 26.87
C ASP A 207 14.55 -9.58 27.41
N PHE A 208 13.49 -10.20 27.95
CA PHE A 208 13.50 -11.60 28.38
C PHE A 208 13.48 -12.54 27.18
N SER A 209 14.62 -12.71 26.53
CA SER A 209 14.80 -13.74 25.51
C SER A 209 15.18 -15.06 26.19
N GLU A 210 14.20 -15.92 26.47
CA GLU A 210 14.51 -17.34 26.69
C GLU A 210 15.00 -17.94 25.37
N GLU A 211 16.15 -18.62 25.41
CA GLU A 211 16.86 -19.17 24.24
C GLU A 211 15.99 -20.11 23.39
N ASP A 212 14.93 -20.66 23.97
CA ASP A 212 14.07 -21.67 23.34
C ASP A 212 12.76 -21.14 22.75
N SER A 213 12.29 -19.93 23.11
CA SER A 213 10.95 -19.50 22.70
C SER A 213 10.75 -17.98 22.55
N LYS A 214 10.74 -17.56 21.29
CA LYS A 214 10.59 -16.16 20.84
C LYS A 214 9.24 -15.51 21.22
N ILE A 215 8.23 -16.29 21.62
CA ILE A 215 6.90 -15.81 21.97
C ILE A 215 6.72 -15.46 23.45
N ILE A 216 7.62 -15.93 24.32
CA ILE A 216 7.51 -15.79 25.78
C ILE A 216 7.36 -14.34 26.24
N PRO A 217 8.11 -13.35 25.72
CA PRO A 217 7.92 -11.94 26.11
C PRO A 217 6.48 -11.46 25.94
N ALA A 218 5.84 -11.83 24.83
CA ALA A 218 4.48 -11.40 24.51
C ALA A 218 3.45 -12.03 25.46
N LEU A 219 3.57 -13.32 25.74
CA LEU A 219 2.71 -14.03 26.67
C LEU A 219 2.90 -13.52 28.11
N LEU A 220 4.15 -13.26 28.50
CA LEU A 220 4.50 -12.79 29.83
C LEU A 220 3.95 -11.37 30.07
N LEU A 221 4.06 -10.48 29.08
CA LEU A 221 3.43 -9.15 29.12
C LEU A 221 1.92 -9.24 29.30
N SER A 222 1.25 -10.07 28.49
CA SER A 222 -0.19 -10.30 28.62
C SER A 222 -0.54 -10.79 30.02
N TYR A 223 0.20 -11.77 30.54
CA TYR A 223 0.01 -12.28 31.90
C TYR A 223 0.20 -11.19 32.97
N TYR A 224 1.28 -10.40 32.91
CA TYR A 224 1.57 -9.37 33.90
C TYR A 224 0.50 -8.27 33.96
N HIS A 225 -0.15 -7.97 32.84
CA HIS A 225 -1.20 -6.97 32.79
C HIS A 225 -2.61 -7.52 33.03
N LEU A 226 -2.78 -8.84 33.24
CA LEU A 226 -4.05 -9.41 33.66
C LEU A 226 -4.44 -8.92 35.08
N PRO A 227 -5.74 -8.70 35.34
CA PRO A 227 -6.28 -8.57 36.69
C PRO A 227 -5.87 -9.73 37.61
N SER A 228 -5.68 -9.44 38.90
CA SER A 228 -5.18 -10.43 39.88
C SER A 228 -6.04 -11.68 40.03
N HIS A 229 -7.35 -11.58 39.79
CA HIS A 229 -8.25 -12.73 39.81
C HIS A 229 -8.05 -13.62 38.57
N LEU A 230 -7.81 -13.05 37.39
CA LEU A 230 -7.54 -13.82 36.17
C LEU A 230 -6.16 -14.48 36.18
N LYS A 231 -5.14 -13.84 36.77
CA LYS A 231 -3.83 -14.47 36.99
C LYS A 231 -3.94 -15.76 37.81
N ARG A 232 -4.74 -15.72 38.88
CA ARG A 232 -5.03 -16.88 39.72
C ARG A 232 -5.74 -17.98 38.93
N CYS A 233 -6.72 -17.64 38.08
CA CYS A 233 -7.37 -18.60 37.20
C CYS A 233 -6.38 -19.22 36.20
N PHE A 234 -5.50 -18.41 35.60
CA PHE A 234 -4.51 -18.89 34.62
C PHE A 234 -3.49 -19.85 35.25
N ALA A 235 -3.07 -19.60 36.49
CA ALA A 235 -2.17 -20.48 37.24
C ALA A 235 -2.76 -21.88 37.53
N LEU A 236 -4.08 -22.05 37.39
CA LEU A 236 -4.74 -23.35 37.55
C LEU A 236 -4.70 -24.19 36.26
N VAL A 237 -4.47 -23.57 35.10
CA VAL A 237 -4.49 -24.25 33.78
C VAL A 237 -3.49 -25.43 33.69
N PRO A 238 -2.25 -25.34 34.23
CA PRO A 238 -1.30 -26.46 34.17
C PRO A 238 -1.76 -27.73 34.91
N TYR A 239 -2.72 -27.63 35.84
CA TYR A 239 -3.25 -28.77 36.57
C TYR A 239 -4.27 -29.59 35.75
N PHE A 240 -4.67 -29.11 34.58
CA PHE A 240 -5.56 -29.84 33.67
C PHE A 240 -4.75 -30.66 32.64
N PRO A 241 -5.11 -31.93 32.37
CA PRO A 241 -4.44 -32.73 31.36
C PRO A 241 -4.53 -32.09 29.97
N LYS A 242 -3.45 -32.17 29.18
CA LYS A 242 -3.30 -31.57 27.84
C LYS A 242 -4.41 -31.90 26.81
N ILE A 243 -5.27 -32.87 27.07
CA ILE A 243 -6.29 -33.40 26.14
C ILE A 243 -7.72 -33.09 26.63
N MET A 244 -7.87 -32.41 27.77
CA MET A 244 -9.20 -32.18 28.34
C MET A 244 -9.84 -30.92 27.75
N SER A 245 -10.95 -31.08 27.03
CA SER A 245 -11.79 -29.95 26.62
C SER A 245 -12.44 -29.32 27.85
N LEU A 246 -12.04 -28.10 28.20
CA LEU A 246 -12.67 -27.32 29.27
C LEU A 246 -14.02 -26.78 28.77
N THR A 247 -15.12 -27.35 29.24
CA THR A 247 -16.46 -26.81 28.99
C THR A 247 -16.81 -25.72 29.99
N ARG A 248 -17.17 -24.54 29.48
CA ARG A 248 -17.74 -23.44 30.27
C ARG A 248 -19.14 -23.84 30.73
N ARG A 249 -19.35 -24.03 32.04
CA ARG A 249 -20.70 -24.08 32.59
C ARG A 249 -21.26 -22.66 32.57
N VAL A 250 -22.32 -22.45 31.81
CA VAL A 250 -23.10 -21.19 31.75
C VAL A 250 -24.05 -21.17 32.94
#